data_AF-A0A6J1WHN9-F1
#
_entry.id   AF-A0A6J1WHN9-F1
#
_cell.length_a   1.000
_cell.length_b   1.000
_cell.length_c   1.000
_cell.angle_alpha   90.00
_cell.angle_beta   90.00
_cell.angle_gamma   90.00
#
_symmetry.space_group_name_H-M   'P 1'
#
loop_
_entity.id
_entity.type
_entity.pdbx_description
1 polymer ?
#
loop_
_entity_poly.entity_id
_entity_poly.type
_entity_poly.pdbx_seq_one_letter_code
_entity_poly.pdbx_strand_id
1 'polypeptide(L)'
;MLGQQADKIAEFKQGLLDFLKTHCPGDIDSYIMVALHFNMYAEAANVKRKQALDLINDLEKIALDDVRATSKKPFKAPAWLQIYDNFSTRLILETALNHCTDASELYLQGGCMGFAGDMATLAQQIALQLSLLNASPTRLILNKNTEQVYKLVSEYLTFMEGLVMISGRSGEVWRELAYRRALTNDQAYLRDMAAYRPDVAVQFLNRYKTEKNKTAVSEAAMTELRNLCR
;
A
#
# COMPACT_ATOMS: atom_id res chain seq x y z
N MET A 1 22.30 38.91 -15.48
CA MET A 1 23.44 37.97 -15.41
C MET A 1 23.39 36.99 -14.24
N LEU A 2 22.44 37.09 -13.29
CA LEU A 2 22.33 36.14 -12.16
C LEU A 2 21.73 34.76 -12.53
N GLY A 3 20.91 34.66 -13.59
CA GLY A 3 20.31 33.39 -14.02
C GLY A 3 21.31 32.38 -14.62
N GLN A 4 22.24 32.85 -15.46
CA GLN A 4 23.22 31.97 -16.15
C GLN A 4 24.18 31.22 -15.20
N GLN A 5 24.40 31.71 -13.98
CA GLN A 5 25.27 31.05 -13.01
C GLN A 5 24.51 30.00 -12.18
N ALA A 6 23.24 30.26 -11.88
CA ALA A 6 22.36 29.30 -11.21
C ALA A 6 22.11 28.07 -12.11
N ASP A 7 21.90 28.30 -13.40
CA ASP A 7 21.69 27.23 -14.40
C ASP A 7 22.92 26.33 -14.52
N LYS A 8 24.13 26.90 -14.59
CA LYS A 8 25.39 26.13 -14.62
C LYS A 8 25.62 25.29 -13.36
N ILE A 9 25.22 25.78 -12.19
CA ILE A 9 25.32 25.04 -10.93
C ILE A 9 24.32 23.87 -10.94
N ALA A 10 23.10 24.07 -11.44
CA ALA A 10 22.12 23.01 -11.58
C ALA A 10 22.59 21.92 -12.56
N GLU A 11 23.11 22.32 -13.72
CA GLU A 11 23.69 21.41 -14.72
C GLU A 11 24.87 20.61 -14.17
N PHE A 12 25.76 21.25 -13.39
CA PHE A 12 26.88 20.56 -12.75
C PHE A 12 26.42 19.51 -11.74
N LYS A 13 25.47 19.87 -10.87
CA LYS A 13 24.89 18.95 -9.87
C LYS A 13 24.28 17.73 -10.55
N GLN A 14 23.48 17.96 -11.59
CA GLN A 14 22.86 16.88 -12.34
C GLN A 14 23.90 16.01 -13.07
N GLY A 15 24.87 16.64 -13.73
CA GLY A 15 25.95 15.95 -14.43
C GLY A 15 26.80 15.07 -13.51
N LEU A 16 27.02 15.48 -12.25
CA LEU A 16 27.71 14.66 -11.26
C LEU A 16 26.89 13.43 -10.85
N LEU A 17 25.58 13.59 -10.64
CA LEU A 17 24.69 12.46 -10.36
C LEU A 17 24.61 11.50 -11.55
N ASP A 18 24.56 12.02 -12.78
CA ASP A 18 24.54 11.21 -14.00
C ASP A 18 25.87 10.46 -14.21
N PHE A 19 26.99 11.09 -13.88
CA PHE A 19 28.30 10.45 -13.85
C PHE A 19 28.32 9.26 -12.87
N LEU A 20 27.83 9.45 -11.64
CA LEU A 20 27.75 8.37 -10.64
C LEU A 20 26.81 7.24 -11.09
N LYS A 21 25.65 7.57 -11.65
CA LYS A 21 24.72 6.57 -12.24
C LYS A 21 25.37 5.74 -13.34
N THR A 22 26.22 6.36 -14.16
CA THR A 22 26.80 5.72 -15.36
C THR A 22 28.06 4.93 -15.05
N HIS A 23 28.94 5.49 -14.22
CA HIS A 23 30.28 4.94 -13.97
C HIS A 23 30.41 4.22 -12.62
N CYS A 24 29.50 4.47 -11.68
CA CYS A 24 29.46 3.84 -10.37
C CYS A 24 28.04 3.32 -10.01
N PRO A 25 27.34 2.58 -10.91
CA PRO A 25 25.93 2.23 -10.71
C PRO A 25 25.65 1.37 -9.47
N GLY A 26 26.66 0.68 -8.93
CA GLY A 26 26.56 -0.12 -7.71
C GLY A 26 26.81 0.68 -6.42
N ASP A 27 27.38 1.87 -6.50
CA ASP A 27 27.68 2.71 -5.34
C ASP A 27 26.52 3.67 -5.05
N ILE A 28 25.43 3.07 -4.60
CA ILE A 28 24.18 3.76 -4.30
C ILE A 28 24.35 4.72 -3.12
N ASP A 29 25.20 4.35 -2.15
CA ASP A 29 25.46 5.17 -0.96
C ASP A 29 26.17 6.48 -1.33
N SER A 30 27.20 6.42 -2.19
CA SER A 30 27.84 7.64 -2.71
C SER A 30 26.87 8.50 -3.51
N TYR A 31 26.00 7.89 -4.33
CA TYR A 31 24.97 8.64 -5.05
C TYR A 31 24.04 9.39 -4.09
N ILE A 32 23.51 8.71 -3.07
CA ILE A 32 22.62 9.32 -2.07
C ILE A 32 23.35 10.42 -1.31
N MET A 33 24.58 10.18 -0.84
CA MET A 33 25.36 11.18 -0.12
C MET A 33 25.58 12.45 -0.93
N VAL A 34 25.92 12.33 -2.21
CA VAL A 34 26.11 13.47 -3.11
C VAL A 34 24.79 14.20 -3.36
N ALA A 35 23.70 13.47 -3.59
CA ALA A 35 22.38 14.07 -3.75
C ALA A 35 21.97 14.88 -2.51
N LEU A 36 22.17 14.33 -1.30
CA LEU A 36 21.88 15.01 -0.04
C LEU A 36 22.78 16.24 0.17
N HIS A 37 24.08 16.15 -0.14
CA HIS A 37 25.00 17.29 -0.03
C HIS A 37 24.53 18.50 -0.85
N PHE A 38 23.91 18.25 -2.01
CA PHE A 38 23.37 19.30 -2.87
C PHE A 38 21.90 19.67 -2.61
N ASN A 39 21.29 19.14 -1.55
CA ASN A 39 19.88 19.26 -1.22
C ASN A 39 18.94 18.73 -2.31
N MET A 40 19.40 17.77 -3.11
CA MET A 40 18.61 17.08 -4.14
C MET A 40 17.81 15.93 -3.52
N TYR A 41 16.97 16.27 -2.53
CA TYR A 41 16.26 15.28 -1.73
C TYR A 41 15.34 14.36 -2.56
N ALA A 42 14.74 14.88 -3.63
CA ALA A 42 13.93 14.08 -4.55
C ALA A 42 14.74 12.96 -5.24
N GLU A 43 16.00 13.21 -5.60
CA GLU A 43 16.87 12.20 -6.21
C GLU A 43 17.23 11.09 -5.20
N ALA A 44 17.56 11.47 -3.96
CA ALA A 44 17.81 10.49 -2.90
C ALA A 44 16.55 9.68 -2.57
N ALA A 45 15.38 10.34 -2.52
CA ALA A 45 14.08 9.69 -2.28
C ALA A 45 13.72 8.71 -3.41
N ASN A 46 14.01 9.04 -4.67
CA ASN A 46 13.77 8.17 -5.82
C ASN A 46 14.56 6.85 -5.71
N VAL A 47 15.79 6.91 -5.21
CA VAL A 47 16.61 5.72 -4.97
C VAL A 47 15.98 4.84 -3.89
N LYS A 48 15.62 5.42 -2.74
CA LYS A 48 14.96 4.69 -1.65
C LYS A 48 13.62 4.08 -2.08
N ARG A 49 12.82 4.83 -2.82
CA ARG A 49 11.57 4.34 -3.44
C ARG A 49 11.84 3.13 -4.34
N LYS A 50 12.85 3.19 -5.20
CA LYS A 50 13.20 2.09 -6.09
C LYS A 50 13.60 0.84 -5.29
N GLN A 51 14.47 0.99 -4.29
CA GLN A 51 14.89 -0.12 -3.42
C GLN A 51 13.69 -0.79 -2.72
N ALA A 52 12.73 -0.01 -2.22
CA ALA A 52 11.50 -0.56 -1.63
C ALA A 52 10.67 -1.36 -2.65
N LEU A 53 10.48 -0.83 -3.87
CA LEU A 53 9.69 -1.50 -4.90
C LEU A 53 10.38 -2.78 -5.41
N ASP A 54 11.70 -2.76 -5.57
CA ASP A 54 12.48 -3.93 -5.97
C ASP A 54 12.32 -5.07 -4.94
N LEU A 55 12.39 -4.76 -3.64
CA LEU A 55 12.14 -5.73 -2.56
C LEU A 55 10.72 -6.34 -2.59
N ILE A 56 9.69 -5.53 -2.87
CA ILE A 56 8.31 -6.01 -2.99
C ILE A 56 8.16 -6.94 -4.20
N ASN A 57 8.80 -6.60 -5.33
CA ASN A 57 8.80 -7.43 -6.52
C ASN A 57 9.53 -8.76 -6.28
N ASP A 58 10.65 -8.73 -5.56
CA ASP A 58 11.38 -9.94 -5.17
C ASP A 58 10.55 -10.84 -4.27
N LEU A 59 9.80 -10.27 -3.32
CA LEU A 59 8.87 -11.04 -2.48
C LEU A 59 7.79 -11.73 -3.32
N GLU A 60 7.20 -11.04 -4.28
CA GLU A 60 6.19 -11.62 -5.19
C GLU A 60 6.77 -12.74 -6.05
N LYS A 61 8.01 -12.55 -6.52
CA LYS A 61 8.73 -13.57 -7.30
C LYS A 61 9.03 -14.82 -6.48
N ILE A 62 9.54 -14.65 -5.25
CA ILE A 62 9.79 -15.76 -4.31
C ILE A 62 8.49 -16.55 -4.08
N ALA A 63 7.40 -15.85 -3.74
CA ALA A 63 6.10 -16.49 -3.52
C ALA A 63 5.59 -17.25 -4.76
N LEU A 64 5.82 -16.71 -5.95
CA LEU A 64 5.44 -17.36 -7.21
C LEU A 64 6.29 -18.61 -7.49
N ASP A 65 7.59 -18.55 -7.23
CA ASP A 65 8.51 -19.66 -7.45
C ASP A 65 8.27 -20.81 -6.47
N ASP A 66 7.92 -20.52 -5.20
CA ASP A 66 7.49 -21.52 -4.21
C ASP A 66 6.24 -22.30 -4.68
N VAL A 67 5.27 -21.58 -5.25
CA VAL A 67 4.06 -22.21 -5.78
C VAL A 67 4.37 -23.04 -7.04
N ARG A 68 5.29 -22.59 -7.90
CA ARG A 68 5.72 -23.35 -9.08
C ARG A 68 6.44 -24.64 -8.71
N ALA A 69 7.28 -24.60 -7.68
CA ALA A 69 8.02 -25.77 -7.20
C ALA A 69 7.08 -26.88 -6.68
N THR A 70 5.91 -26.51 -6.15
CA THR A 70 4.95 -27.42 -5.53
C THR A 70 3.77 -27.82 -6.43
N SER A 71 3.61 -27.17 -7.60
CA SER A 71 2.47 -27.37 -8.48
C SER A 71 2.61 -28.56 -9.44
N LYS A 72 1.52 -29.30 -9.67
CA LYS A 72 1.42 -30.31 -10.74
C LYS A 72 1.31 -29.62 -12.12
N LYS A 73 1.90 -30.22 -13.16
CA LYS A 73 1.81 -29.69 -14.54
C LYS A 73 0.44 -30.04 -15.16
N PRO A 74 -0.19 -29.14 -15.95
CA PRO A 74 0.23 -27.77 -16.27
C PRO A 74 0.03 -26.80 -15.08
N PHE A 75 0.96 -25.86 -14.93
CA PHE A 75 0.91 -24.87 -13.85
C PHE A 75 -0.34 -24.00 -13.97
N LYS A 76 -1.13 -23.96 -12.89
CA LYS A 76 -2.23 -23.01 -12.74
C LYS A 76 -1.91 -22.09 -11.58
N ALA A 77 -1.65 -20.82 -11.87
CA ALA A 77 -1.40 -19.83 -10.84
C ALA A 77 -2.59 -19.77 -9.86
N PRO A 78 -2.34 -19.74 -8.54
CA PRO A 78 -3.40 -19.59 -7.56
C PRO A 78 -4.01 -18.19 -7.69
N ALA A 79 -5.27 -18.06 -7.27
CA ALA A 79 -5.93 -16.75 -7.23
C ALA A 79 -5.21 -15.76 -6.31
N TRP A 80 -4.55 -16.26 -5.26
CA TRP A 80 -3.77 -15.48 -4.31
C TRP A 80 -2.45 -16.18 -4.00
N LEU A 81 -1.34 -15.48 -4.17
CA LEU A 81 -0.04 -15.92 -3.66
C LEU A 81 -0.07 -15.88 -2.14
N GLN A 82 0.52 -16.90 -1.51
CA GLN A 82 0.69 -16.98 -0.07
C GLN A 82 2.15 -16.70 0.28
N ILE A 83 2.36 -16.03 1.40
CA ILE A 83 3.68 -15.87 2.01
C ILE A 83 3.64 -16.44 3.43
N TYR A 84 4.81 -16.88 3.91
CA TYR A 84 4.97 -17.52 5.20
C TYR A 84 5.76 -16.63 6.14
N ASP A 85 5.46 -16.72 7.43
CA ASP A 85 6.29 -16.08 8.45
C ASP A 85 7.63 -16.81 8.57
N ASN A 86 8.66 -16.21 8.00
CA ASN A 86 10.04 -16.65 8.09
C ASN A 86 10.98 -15.44 8.09
N PHE A 87 12.23 -15.66 8.51
CA PHE A 87 13.24 -14.60 8.63
C PHE A 87 13.43 -13.80 7.33
N SER A 88 13.50 -14.47 6.18
CA SER A 88 13.70 -13.82 4.89
C SER A 88 12.54 -12.91 4.51
N THR A 89 11.30 -13.41 4.64
CA THR A 89 10.08 -12.63 4.37
C THR A 89 9.97 -11.41 5.30
N ARG A 90 10.24 -11.57 6.60
CA ARG A 90 10.24 -10.43 7.54
C ARG A 90 11.31 -9.42 7.19
N LEU A 91 12.54 -9.86 6.94
CA LEU A 91 13.66 -8.99 6.59
C LEU A 91 13.36 -8.16 5.34
N ILE A 92 12.81 -8.78 4.28
CA ILE A 92 12.41 -8.07 3.06
C ILE A 92 11.36 -7.00 3.35
N LEU A 93 10.31 -7.33 4.09
CA LEU A 93 9.23 -6.41 4.40
C LEU A 93 9.68 -5.27 5.33
N GLU A 94 10.45 -5.55 6.38
CA GLU A 94 11.00 -4.56 7.30
C GLU A 94 11.98 -3.61 6.57
N THR A 95 12.81 -4.15 5.69
CA THR A 95 13.74 -3.33 4.88
C THR A 95 12.97 -2.44 3.90
N ALA A 96 11.95 -2.98 3.23
CA ALA A 96 11.09 -2.21 2.33
C ALA A 96 10.32 -1.12 3.08
N LEU A 97 9.84 -1.40 4.30
CA LEU A 97 9.18 -0.42 5.18
C LEU A 97 10.13 0.73 5.54
N ASN A 98 11.37 0.43 5.92
CA ASN A 98 12.39 1.44 6.23
C ASN A 98 12.68 2.30 4.99
N HIS A 99 12.86 1.70 3.82
CA HIS A 99 13.06 2.44 2.58
C HIS A 99 11.87 3.32 2.19
N CYS A 100 10.63 2.88 2.45
CA CYS A 100 9.45 3.73 2.24
C CYS A 100 9.43 4.92 3.20
N THR A 101 9.82 4.70 4.45
CA THR A 101 9.89 5.75 5.48
C THR A 101 10.96 6.78 5.13
N ASP A 102 12.18 6.32 4.81
CA ASP A 102 13.29 7.16 4.32
C ASP A 102 12.86 8.00 3.11
N ALA A 103 12.23 7.35 2.11
CA ALA A 103 11.79 8.03 0.89
C ALA A 103 10.73 9.09 1.20
N SER A 104 9.78 8.79 2.10
CA SER A 104 8.74 9.74 2.51
C SER A 104 9.35 10.98 3.16
N GLU A 105 10.27 10.81 4.11
CA GLU A 105 10.95 11.92 4.79
C GLU A 105 11.77 12.78 3.80
N LEU A 106 12.51 12.13 2.89
CA LEU A 106 13.27 12.83 1.87
C LEU A 106 12.37 13.60 0.89
N TYR A 107 11.25 13.02 0.46
CA TYR A 107 10.28 13.76 -0.36
C TYR A 107 9.69 14.96 0.38
N LEU A 108 9.41 14.85 1.69
CA LEU A 108 8.94 15.99 2.49
C LEU A 108 10.00 17.10 2.56
N GLN A 109 11.27 16.75 2.78
CA GLN A 109 12.39 17.71 2.78
C GLN A 109 12.56 18.38 1.40
N GLY A 110 12.30 17.65 0.33
CA GLY A 110 12.29 18.16 -1.04
C GLY A 110 11.01 18.93 -1.45
N GLY A 111 10.03 19.08 -0.56
CA GLY A 111 8.74 19.72 -0.86
C GLY A 111 7.80 18.89 -1.75
N CYS A 112 8.13 17.63 -2.00
CA CYS A 112 7.39 16.69 -2.85
C CYS A 112 6.26 15.98 -2.09
N MET A 113 5.29 16.74 -1.57
CA MET A 113 4.24 16.23 -0.67
C MET A 113 3.42 15.06 -1.25
N GLY A 114 3.13 15.08 -2.55
CA GLY A 114 2.40 13.98 -3.21
C GLY A 114 3.18 12.66 -3.16
N PHE A 115 4.45 12.68 -3.55
CA PHE A 115 5.31 11.50 -3.48
C PHE A 115 5.59 11.04 -2.05
N ALA A 116 5.70 11.97 -1.09
CA ALA A 116 5.77 11.62 0.32
C ALA A 116 4.51 10.86 0.78
N GLY A 117 3.32 11.36 0.42
CA GLY A 117 2.05 10.71 0.72
C GLY A 117 1.93 9.31 0.11
N ASP A 118 2.39 9.13 -1.13
CA ASP A 118 2.43 7.82 -1.80
C ASP A 118 3.33 6.83 -1.03
N MET A 119 4.52 7.27 -0.61
CA MET A 119 5.44 6.40 0.13
C MET A 119 4.95 6.09 1.54
N ALA A 120 4.34 7.06 2.23
CA ALA A 120 3.69 6.83 3.52
C ALA A 120 2.54 5.82 3.42
N THR A 121 1.72 5.93 2.36
CA THR A 121 0.65 4.98 2.05
C THR A 121 1.21 3.57 1.83
N LEU A 122 2.28 3.45 1.04
CA LEU A 122 2.93 2.17 0.80
C LEU A 122 3.53 1.58 2.08
N ALA A 123 4.17 2.39 2.92
CA ALA A 123 4.68 1.98 4.23
C ALA A 123 3.57 1.39 5.11
N GLN A 124 2.39 2.03 5.17
CA GLN A 124 1.25 1.51 5.91
C GLN A 124 0.76 0.15 5.37
N GLN A 125 0.75 -0.04 4.05
CA GLN A 125 0.38 -1.32 3.43
C GLN A 125 1.41 -2.42 3.75
N ILE A 126 2.71 -2.09 3.77
CA ILE A 126 3.77 -3.04 4.18
C ILE A 126 3.62 -3.40 5.65
N ALA A 127 3.36 -2.43 6.52
CA ALA A 127 3.11 -2.67 7.94
C ALA A 127 1.90 -3.58 8.16
N LEU A 128 0.82 -3.40 7.38
CA LEU A 128 -0.32 -4.32 7.36
C LEU A 128 0.08 -5.72 6.88
N GLN A 129 0.89 -5.85 5.84
CA GLN A 129 1.38 -7.15 5.39
C GLN A 129 2.17 -7.88 6.49
N LEU A 130 3.02 -7.14 7.22
CA LEU A 130 3.77 -7.65 8.38
C LEU A 130 2.84 -8.11 9.50
N SER A 131 1.79 -7.35 9.84
CA SER A 131 0.86 -7.75 10.90
C SER A 131 0.07 -9.01 10.53
N LEU A 132 -0.27 -9.17 9.25
CA LEU A 132 -0.97 -10.36 8.74
C LEU A 132 -0.10 -11.63 8.77
N LEU A 133 1.23 -11.53 8.84
CA LEU A 133 2.12 -12.70 9.00
C LEU A 133 1.87 -13.43 10.32
N ASN A 134 1.31 -12.76 11.34
CA ASN A 134 0.96 -13.42 12.61
C ASN A 134 -0.07 -14.55 12.42
N ALA A 135 -0.81 -14.55 11.30
CA ALA A 135 -1.74 -15.61 10.92
C ALA A 135 -1.17 -16.52 9.79
N SER A 136 0.16 -16.66 9.70
CA SER A 136 0.85 -17.37 8.61
C SER A 136 0.35 -18.80 8.37
N PRO A 137 0.19 -19.23 7.09
CA PRO A 137 0.42 -18.46 5.87
C PRO A 137 -0.64 -17.39 5.62
N THR A 138 -0.23 -16.30 4.99
CA THR A 138 -1.13 -15.18 4.66
C THR A 138 -1.07 -14.79 3.19
N ARG A 139 -2.12 -14.15 2.70
CA ARG A 139 -2.16 -13.64 1.31
C ARG A 139 -1.13 -12.52 1.14
N LEU A 140 -0.43 -12.53 0.00
CA LEU A 140 0.35 -11.37 -0.44
C LEU A 140 -0.62 -10.27 -0.89
N ILE A 141 -0.76 -9.23 -0.08
CA ILE A 141 -1.66 -8.09 -0.29
C ILE A 141 -0.97 -6.91 -1.00
N LEU A 142 0.37 -6.93 -1.10
CA LEU A 142 1.17 -5.89 -1.75
C LEU A 142 1.22 -6.03 -3.28
N ASN A 143 1.48 -4.92 -3.98
CA ASN A 143 1.57 -4.84 -5.43
C ASN A 143 0.33 -5.43 -6.13
N LYS A 144 -0.84 -4.89 -5.80
CA LYS A 144 -2.12 -5.38 -6.32
C LYS A 144 -2.83 -4.32 -7.14
N ASN A 145 -3.41 -4.77 -8.25
CA ASN A 145 -4.24 -3.93 -9.09
C ASN A 145 -5.55 -3.58 -8.37
N THR A 146 -6.30 -2.63 -8.92
CA THR A 146 -7.52 -2.12 -8.33
C THR A 146 -8.58 -3.21 -8.07
N GLU A 147 -8.77 -4.14 -9.01
CA GLU A 147 -9.73 -5.24 -8.85
C GLU A 147 -9.32 -6.22 -7.73
N GLN A 148 -8.04 -6.54 -7.64
CA GLN A 148 -7.49 -7.40 -6.58
C GLN A 148 -7.64 -6.75 -5.21
N VAL A 149 -7.30 -5.46 -5.08
CA VAL A 149 -7.51 -4.72 -3.82
C VAL A 149 -8.98 -4.77 -3.40
N TYR A 150 -9.90 -4.60 -4.34
CA TYR A 150 -11.33 -4.68 -4.05
C TYR A 150 -11.76 -6.04 -3.53
N LYS A 151 -11.29 -7.13 -4.14
CA LYS A 151 -11.55 -8.50 -3.64
C LYS A 151 -10.98 -8.73 -2.24
N LEU A 152 -9.76 -8.24 -1.97
CA LEU A 152 -9.16 -8.33 -0.62
C LEU A 152 -10.02 -7.62 0.42
N VAL A 153 -10.47 -6.40 0.12
CA VAL A 153 -11.29 -5.59 1.04
C VAL A 153 -12.69 -6.18 1.22
N SER A 154 -13.27 -6.80 0.18
CA SER A 154 -14.63 -7.36 0.29
C SER A 154 -14.67 -8.75 0.92
N GLU A 155 -13.59 -9.53 0.83
CA GLU A 155 -13.64 -10.97 1.17
C GLU A 155 -12.65 -11.40 2.26
N TYR A 156 -11.59 -10.63 2.51
CA TYR A 156 -10.46 -11.12 3.32
C TYR A 156 -10.13 -10.23 4.51
N LEU A 157 -9.94 -8.92 4.26
CA LEU A 157 -9.46 -7.98 5.28
C LEU A 157 -10.58 -7.59 6.24
N THR A 158 -10.26 -7.25 7.48
CA THR A 158 -11.20 -6.57 8.39
C THR A 158 -11.51 -5.16 7.88
N PHE A 159 -12.44 -4.45 8.53
CA PHE A 159 -12.77 -3.08 8.15
C PHE A 159 -11.55 -2.16 8.22
N MET A 160 -10.79 -2.23 9.33
CA MET A 160 -9.63 -1.37 9.56
C MET A 160 -8.48 -1.68 8.59
N GLU A 161 -8.18 -2.95 8.38
CA GLU A 161 -7.17 -3.38 7.41
C GLU A 161 -7.58 -2.96 5.98
N GLY A 162 -8.87 -3.04 5.67
CA GLY A 162 -9.42 -2.57 4.41
C GLY A 162 -9.25 -1.07 4.19
N LEU A 163 -9.39 -0.25 5.23
CA LEU A 163 -9.12 1.19 5.18
C LEU A 163 -7.64 1.50 4.91
N VAL A 164 -6.73 0.75 5.51
CA VAL A 164 -5.29 0.89 5.23
C VAL A 164 -4.99 0.58 3.77
N MET A 165 -5.55 -0.50 3.21
CA MET A 165 -5.32 -0.89 1.83
C MET A 165 -5.81 0.11 0.77
N ILE A 166 -6.80 0.92 1.10
CA ILE A 166 -7.41 1.88 0.18
C ILE A 166 -7.05 3.34 0.48
N SER A 167 -6.20 3.57 1.49
CA SER A 167 -5.60 4.87 1.73
C SER A 167 -4.90 5.37 0.45
N GLY A 168 -5.07 6.65 0.11
CA GLY A 168 -4.55 7.25 -1.12
C GLY A 168 -5.30 6.93 -2.42
N ARG A 169 -6.33 6.07 -2.42
CA ARG A 169 -7.16 5.75 -3.62
C ARG A 169 -8.50 6.51 -3.61
N SER A 170 -9.15 6.64 -4.77
CA SER A 170 -10.43 7.37 -4.86
C SER A 170 -11.53 6.70 -4.02
N GLY A 171 -12.18 7.49 -3.17
CA GLY A 171 -13.06 6.98 -2.12
C GLY A 171 -14.44 6.48 -2.59
N GLU A 172 -14.81 6.64 -3.85
CA GLU A 172 -16.15 6.24 -4.34
C GLU A 172 -16.28 4.74 -4.54
N VAL A 173 -15.31 4.12 -5.22
CA VAL A 173 -15.40 2.69 -5.55
C VAL A 173 -15.24 1.82 -4.31
N TRP A 174 -14.37 2.21 -3.37
CA TRP A 174 -14.32 1.57 -2.06
C TRP A 174 -15.65 1.69 -1.32
N ARG A 175 -16.30 2.86 -1.34
CA ARG A 175 -17.57 3.08 -0.64
C ARG A 175 -18.63 2.11 -1.13
N GLU A 176 -18.66 1.84 -2.43
CA GLU A 176 -19.55 0.84 -3.03
C GLU A 176 -19.28 -0.57 -2.50
N LEU A 177 -18.01 -0.99 -2.43
CA LEU A 177 -17.64 -2.33 -2.00
C LEU A 177 -17.85 -2.54 -0.51
N ALA A 178 -17.48 -1.54 0.30
CA ALA A 178 -17.71 -1.53 1.73
C ALA A 178 -19.21 -1.56 2.05
N TYR A 179 -20.03 -0.85 1.26
CA TYR A 179 -21.49 -0.91 1.38
C TYR A 179 -22.00 -2.33 1.09
N ARG A 180 -21.58 -2.94 -0.03
CA ARG A 180 -21.97 -4.32 -0.36
C ARG A 180 -21.57 -5.31 0.73
N ARG A 181 -20.38 -5.17 1.30
CA ARG A 181 -19.93 -6.01 2.41
C ARG A 181 -20.73 -5.76 3.69
N ALA A 182 -21.08 -4.51 4.01
CA ALA A 182 -21.95 -4.23 5.15
C ALA A 182 -23.30 -4.94 5.02
N LEU A 183 -23.83 -5.11 3.81
CA LEU A 183 -25.09 -5.82 3.56
C LEU A 183 -25.02 -7.34 3.81
N THR A 184 -23.82 -7.94 3.96
CA THR A 184 -23.67 -9.38 4.24
C THR A 184 -23.84 -9.74 5.73
N ASN A 185 -24.06 -8.73 6.59
CA ASN A 185 -24.27 -8.88 8.03
C ASN A 185 -23.03 -9.41 8.80
N ASP A 186 -21.83 -9.11 8.31
CA ASP A 186 -20.56 -9.34 9.04
C ASP A 186 -20.51 -8.46 10.30
N GLN A 187 -20.81 -9.07 11.44
CA GLN A 187 -20.96 -8.38 12.73
C GLN A 187 -19.68 -7.66 13.18
N ALA A 188 -18.51 -8.25 12.91
CA ALA A 188 -17.24 -7.64 13.29
C ALA A 188 -16.98 -6.40 12.42
N TYR A 189 -17.22 -6.54 11.11
CA TYR A 189 -17.09 -5.43 10.16
C TYR A 189 -18.01 -4.25 10.47
N LEU A 190 -19.27 -4.51 10.83
CA LEU A 190 -20.24 -3.47 11.21
C LEU A 190 -19.84 -2.77 12.53
N ARG A 191 -19.37 -3.52 13.53
CA ARG A 191 -18.88 -2.97 14.80
C ARG A 191 -17.69 -2.05 14.59
N ASP A 192 -16.68 -2.49 13.84
CA ASP A 192 -15.52 -1.67 13.53
C ASP A 192 -15.92 -0.42 12.72
N MET A 193 -16.82 -0.57 11.73
CA MET A 193 -17.30 0.56 10.95
C MET A 193 -17.99 1.61 11.82
N ALA A 194 -18.91 1.21 12.70
CA ALA A 194 -19.61 2.13 13.58
C ALA A 194 -18.64 2.83 14.56
N ALA A 195 -17.66 2.10 15.09
CA ALA A 195 -16.69 2.63 16.05
C ALA A 195 -15.69 3.61 15.42
N TYR A 196 -15.12 3.28 14.25
CA TYR A 196 -14.00 4.03 13.67
C TYR A 196 -14.41 4.97 12.54
N ARG A 197 -15.54 4.72 11.86
CA ARG A 197 -16.05 5.53 10.74
C ARG A 197 -17.57 5.72 10.81
N PRO A 198 -18.09 6.35 11.89
CA PRO A 198 -19.52 6.61 12.02
C PRO A 198 -20.08 7.46 10.87
N ASP A 199 -19.25 8.31 10.25
CA ASP A 199 -19.61 9.08 9.06
C ASP A 199 -20.02 8.17 7.87
N VAL A 200 -19.29 7.08 7.66
CA VAL A 200 -19.58 6.08 6.62
C VAL A 200 -20.81 5.27 7.00
N ALA A 201 -20.91 4.85 8.26
CA ALA A 201 -22.05 4.09 8.75
C ALA A 201 -23.38 4.84 8.53
N VAL A 202 -23.42 6.14 8.85
CA VAL A 202 -24.59 7.00 8.63
C VAL A 202 -24.90 7.15 7.13
N GLN A 203 -23.88 7.31 6.28
CA GLN A 203 -24.07 7.35 4.82
C GLN A 203 -24.70 6.05 4.31
N PHE A 204 -24.24 4.88 4.78
CA PHE A 204 -24.76 3.58 4.37
C PHE A 204 -26.20 3.37 4.85
N LEU A 205 -26.52 3.74 6.09
CA LEU A 205 -27.88 3.72 6.61
C LEU A 205 -28.83 4.61 5.80
N ASN A 206 -28.37 5.78 5.37
CA ASN A 206 -29.16 6.68 4.52
C ASN A 206 -29.35 6.13 3.11
N ARG A 207 -28.29 5.61 2.50
CA ARG A 207 -28.34 4.96 1.19
C ARG A 207 -29.31 3.76 1.18
N TYR A 208 -29.31 2.96 2.23
CA TYR A 208 -30.15 1.76 2.33
C TYR A 208 -31.67 2.08 2.32
N LYS A 209 -32.07 3.29 2.71
CA LYS A 209 -33.48 3.71 2.67
C LYS A 209 -34.05 3.61 1.25
N THR A 210 -33.24 3.94 0.25
CA THR A 210 -33.60 3.93 -1.18
C THR A 210 -33.21 2.65 -1.90
N GLU A 211 -32.70 1.64 -1.19
CA GLU A 211 -32.28 0.36 -1.78
C GLU A 211 -33.49 -0.42 -2.29
N LYS A 212 -33.42 -0.90 -3.54
CA LYS A 212 -34.53 -1.65 -4.16
C LYS A 212 -34.48 -3.14 -3.79
N ASN A 213 -33.28 -3.68 -3.64
CA ASN A 213 -33.06 -5.10 -3.43
C ASN A 213 -32.77 -5.39 -1.96
N LYS A 214 -33.81 -5.25 -1.12
CA LYS A 214 -33.71 -5.57 0.32
C LYS A 214 -33.88 -7.06 0.54
N THR A 215 -33.04 -7.60 1.40
CA THR A 215 -33.03 -9.01 1.81
C THR A 215 -33.09 -9.07 3.32
N ALA A 216 -33.61 -10.16 3.90
CA ALA A 216 -33.65 -10.31 5.36
C ALA A 216 -32.26 -10.16 6.01
N VAL A 217 -31.20 -10.61 5.33
CA VAL A 217 -29.81 -10.46 5.79
C VAL A 217 -29.38 -8.98 5.81
N SER A 218 -29.65 -8.24 4.73
CA SER A 218 -29.30 -6.82 4.68
C SER A 218 -30.13 -5.96 5.63
N GLU A 219 -31.39 -6.33 5.87
CA GLU A 219 -32.25 -5.66 6.85
C GLU A 219 -31.75 -5.88 8.28
N ALA A 220 -31.32 -7.10 8.61
CA ALA A 220 -30.67 -7.42 9.87
C ALA A 220 -29.36 -6.60 10.04
N ALA A 221 -28.52 -6.56 9.00
CA ALA A 221 -27.28 -5.79 9.00
C ALA A 221 -27.50 -4.30 9.28
N MET A 222 -28.49 -3.70 8.61
CA MET A 222 -28.77 -2.27 8.76
C MET A 222 -29.48 -1.94 10.08
N THR A 223 -30.20 -2.90 10.65
CA THR A 223 -30.75 -2.79 12.00
C THR A 223 -29.63 -2.80 13.03
N GLU A 224 -28.68 -3.73 12.89
CA GLU A 224 -27.52 -3.82 13.77
C GLU A 224 -26.64 -2.57 13.67
N LEU A 225 -26.29 -2.15 12.45
CA LEU A 225 -25.48 -0.95 12.23
C LEU A 225 -26.15 0.29 12.85
N ARG A 226 -27.48 0.39 12.77
CA ARG A 226 -28.24 1.47 13.43
C ARG A 226 -28.15 1.40 14.96
N ASN A 227 -28.21 0.20 15.54
CA ASN A 227 -28.07 0.02 16.98
C ASN A 227 -26.67 0.41 17.48
N LEU A 228 -25.63 0.06 16.70
CA LEU A 228 -24.24 0.37 17.01
C LEU A 228 -23.89 1.86 16.89
N CYS A 229 -24.67 2.63 16.13
CA CYS A 229 -24.48 4.08 15.96
C CYS A 229 -25.27 4.94 16.98
N ARG A 230 -25.96 4.33 17.94
CA ARG A 230 -26.67 5.03 19.03
C ARG A 230 -25.77 5.23 20.23
#